data_AF-A0A6P6RXA8-F1
#
_entry.id   AF-A0A6P6RXA8-F1
#
_cell.length_a   1.000
_cell.length_b   1.000
_cell.length_c   1.000
_cell.angle_alpha   90.00
_cell.angle_beta   90.00
_cell.angle_gamma   90.00
#
_symmetry.space_group_name_H-M   'P 1'
#
loop_
_entity.id
_entity.type
_entity.pdbx_description
1 polymer ?
#
loop_
_entity_poly.entity_id
_entity_poly.type
_entity_poly.pdbx_seq_one_letter_code
_entity_poly.pdbx_strand_id
1 'polypeptide(L)'
;MFAGDHVTCLNKLNEARMAAGLENFTAATDSSAASLPDSSQDFWKPVCSALLKKSTLDKKDLEAKSGTYAFTPISDSHTKDCCRCNEAIRTWKAAFTNFTGLPPSKDDGVDLYKDINNVSLVAMYNAQTPPVADCRIVKCTEKDTNALGVVCLTTPDAFKDGAPFT
;
A
#
# COMPACT_ATOMS: atom_id res chain seq x y z
N MET A 1 6.29 14.22 12.59
CA MET A 1 5.64 13.24 11.70
C MET A 1 4.69 12.43 12.54
N PHE A 2 3.49 12.14 12.03
CA PHE A 2 2.55 11.23 12.68
C PHE A 2 2.22 10.11 11.70
N ALA A 3 2.67 8.90 12.02
CA ALA A 3 2.07 7.69 11.46
C ALA A 3 0.76 7.49 12.23
N GLY A 4 -0.37 7.39 11.52
CA GLY A 4 -1.67 7.12 12.14
C GLY A 4 -1.70 5.76 12.83
N ASP A 5 -2.82 5.47 13.50
CA ASP A 5 -3.00 4.21 14.22
C ASP A 5 -2.82 2.99 13.31
N HIS A 6 -2.30 1.90 13.88
CA HIS A 6 -2.10 0.63 13.17
C HIS A 6 -3.43 0.11 12.63
N VAL A 7 -3.38 -0.65 11.53
CA VAL A 7 -4.56 -1.36 10.99
C VAL A 7 -5.69 -0.41 10.52
N THR A 8 -5.38 0.87 10.30
CA THR A 8 -6.30 1.80 9.67
C THR A 8 -6.63 1.32 8.24
N CYS A 9 -7.85 1.54 7.76
CA CYS A 9 -8.33 1.09 6.44
C CYS A 9 -8.62 -0.40 6.25
N LEU A 10 -8.24 -1.30 7.17
CA LEU A 10 -8.38 -2.76 6.96
C LEU A 10 -9.80 -3.18 6.57
N ASN A 11 -10.83 -2.65 7.24
CA ASN A 11 -12.23 -2.92 6.91
C ASN A 11 -12.58 -2.59 5.46
N LYS A 12 -12.11 -1.43 4.96
CA LYS A 12 -12.38 -1.00 3.58
C LYS A 12 -11.58 -1.79 2.55
N LEU A 13 -10.34 -2.15 2.87
CA LEU A 13 -9.57 -3.06 2.03
C LEU A 13 -10.25 -4.43 1.92
N ASN A 14 -10.76 -4.97 3.03
CA ASN A 14 -11.46 -6.25 3.08
C ASN A 14 -12.79 -6.21 2.32
N GLU A 15 -13.58 -5.15 2.45
CA GLU A 15 -14.78 -4.93 1.60
C GLU A 15 -14.44 -5.03 0.10
N ALA A 16 -13.35 -4.39 -0.32
CA ALA A 16 -12.94 -4.38 -1.72
C ALA A 16 -12.35 -5.73 -2.18
N ARG A 17 -11.62 -6.45 -1.32
CA ARG A 17 -11.10 -7.81 -1.60
C ARG A 17 -12.22 -8.83 -1.72
N MET A 18 -13.20 -8.82 -0.81
CA MET A 18 -14.38 -9.68 -0.90
C MET A 18 -15.17 -9.43 -2.18
N ALA A 19 -15.30 -8.16 -2.60
CA ALA A 19 -15.95 -7.83 -3.86
C ALA A 19 -15.20 -8.37 -5.09
N ALA A 20 -13.91 -8.70 -4.96
CA ALA A 20 -13.09 -9.37 -5.96
C ALA A 20 -12.99 -10.90 -5.76
N GLY A 21 -13.71 -11.47 -4.79
CA GLY A 21 -13.69 -12.90 -4.49
C GLY A 21 -12.44 -13.37 -3.71
N LEU A 22 -11.71 -12.45 -3.10
CA LEU A 22 -10.48 -12.74 -2.34
C LEU A 22 -10.74 -12.81 -0.84
N GLU A 23 -9.91 -13.59 -0.14
CA GLU A 23 -9.92 -13.66 1.33
C GLU A 23 -9.60 -12.31 1.97
N ASN A 24 -10.21 -12.06 3.12
CA ASN A 24 -9.92 -10.88 3.94
C ASN A 24 -8.49 -10.91 4.47
N PHE A 25 -7.82 -9.76 4.46
CA PHE A 25 -6.61 -9.57 5.24
C PHE A 25 -6.91 -9.74 6.73
N THR A 26 -6.04 -10.47 7.42
CA THR A 26 -5.90 -10.38 8.87
C THR A 26 -4.99 -9.20 9.23
N ALA A 27 -5.25 -8.57 10.37
CA ALA A 27 -4.37 -7.52 10.88
C ALA A 27 -2.98 -8.08 11.19
N ALA A 28 -1.94 -7.35 10.80
CA ALA A 28 -0.58 -7.60 11.27
C ALA A 28 -0.50 -7.46 12.79
N THR A 29 0.25 -8.34 13.45
CA THR A 29 0.70 -8.16 14.83
C THR A 29 2.08 -7.51 14.83
N ASP A 30 2.49 -6.88 15.94
CA ASP A 30 3.76 -6.13 16.06
C ASP A 30 5.01 -6.96 15.70
N SER A 31 4.93 -8.29 15.85
CA SER A 31 5.99 -9.24 15.52
C SER A 31 5.91 -9.81 14.10
N SER A 32 4.88 -9.47 13.33
CA SER A 32 4.65 -10.05 12.01
C SER A 32 5.52 -9.38 10.94
N ALA A 33 5.85 -10.14 9.91
CA ALA A 33 6.57 -9.67 8.72
C ALA A 33 5.84 -8.50 8.01
N ALA A 34 4.52 -8.40 8.19
CA ALA A 34 3.67 -7.37 7.60
C ALA A 34 3.55 -6.09 8.45
N SER A 35 4.18 -6.02 9.63
CA SER A 35 4.09 -4.84 10.49
C SER A 35 4.91 -3.69 9.93
N LEU A 36 4.28 -2.54 9.74
CA LEU A 36 5.00 -1.29 9.51
C LEU A 36 5.74 -0.90 10.81
N PRO A 37 6.88 -0.21 10.72
CA PRO A 37 7.59 0.25 11.91
C PRO A 37 6.90 1.48 12.51
N ASP A 38 6.94 1.62 13.83
CA ASP A 38 6.20 2.72 14.49
C ASP A 38 6.91 4.06 14.40
N SER A 39 8.23 4.03 14.59
CA SER A 39 9.04 5.25 14.66
C SER A 39 10.35 5.18 13.88
N SER A 40 10.51 4.19 12.99
CA SER A 40 11.72 4.05 12.15
C SER A 40 11.83 5.23 11.18
N GLN A 41 12.76 6.15 11.44
CA GLN A 41 12.99 7.29 10.56
C GLN A 41 13.47 6.87 9.18
N ASP A 42 14.21 5.76 9.10
CA ASP A 42 14.74 5.23 7.84
C ASP A 42 13.62 4.73 6.94
N PHE A 43 12.54 4.22 7.52
CA PHE A 43 11.33 3.89 6.77
C PHE A 43 10.50 5.14 6.44
N TRP A 44 10.27 5.98 7.44
CA TRP A 44 9.25 7.03 7.37
C TRP A 44 9.70 8.31 6.65
N LYS A 45 10.99 8.64 6.64
CA LYS A 45 11.52 9.81 5.89
C LYS A 45 11.31 9.67 4.37
N PRO A 46 11.66 8.54 3.73
CA PRO A 46 11.36 8.32 2.31
C PRO A 46 9.87 8.43 1.99
N VAL A 47 9.01 7.81 2.79
CA VAL A 47 7.54 7.92 2.66
C VAL A 47 7.11 9.38 2.66
N CYS A 48 7.56 10.17 3.64
CA CYS A 48 7.19 11.58 3.71
C CYS A 48 7.76 12.42 2.59
N SER A 49 9.01 12.18 2.18
CA SER A 49 9.60 12.84 1.02
C SER A 49 8.76 12.59 -0.23
N ALA A 50 8.32 11.34 -0.46
CA ALA A 50 7.47 10.99 -1.59
C ALA A 50 6.10 11.69 -1.53
N LEU A 51 5.45 11.72 -0.36
CA LEU A 51 4.17 12.40 -0.18
C LEU A 51 4.26 13.91 -0.40
N LEU A 52 5.27 14.56 0.17
CA LEU A 52 5.46 16.00 0.07
C LEU A 52 5.83 16.43 -1.36
N LYS A 53 6.63 15.62 -2.07
CA LYS A 53 7.04 15.89 -3.46
C LYS A 53 6.04 15.37 -4.50
N LYS A 54 5.00 14.64 -4.07
CA LYS A 54 4.08 13.88 -4.95
C LYS A 54 4.84 12.98 -5.94
N SER A 55 5.91 12.34 -5.46
CA SER A 55 6.75 11.46 -6.26
C SER A 55 6.43 9.99 -5.99
N THR A 56 7.05 9.10 -6.78
CA THR A 56 7.01 7.66 -6.51
C THR A 56 7.81 7.31 -5.27
N LEU A 57 7.47 6.16 -4.67
CA LEU A 57 8.16 5.55 -3.54
C LEU A 57 8.65 4.18 -3.99
N ASP A 58 9.97 3.96 -4.02
CA ASP A 58 10.51 2.65 -4.37
C ASP A 58 10.71 1.80 -3.11
N LYS A 59 10.44 0.49 -3.20
CA LYS A 59 10.70 -0.46 -2.10
C LYS A 59 12.17 -0.43 -1.63
N LYS A 60 13.11 -0.15 -2.53
CA LYS A 60 14.55 -0.03 -2.22
C LYS A 60 14.87 1.14 -1.28
N ASP A 61 13.98 2.13 -1.24
CA ASP A 61 14.13 3.31 -0.39
C ASP A 61 13.61 3.04 1.03
N LEU A 62 12.91 1.92 1.23
CA LEU A 62 12.32 1.54 2.51
C LEU A 62 13.17 0.47 3.19
N GLU A 63 13.09 0.43 4.52
CA GLU A 63 13.64 -0.66 5.32
C GLU A 63 13.15 -2.02 4.78
N ALA A 64 14.08 -2.96 4.63
CA ALA A 64 13.83 -4.24 3.98
C ALA A 64 12.89 -5.11 4.83
N LYS A 65 11.59 -4.99 4.58
CA LYS A 65 10.57 -5.94 5.04
C LYS A 65 10.17 -6.87 3.90
N SER A 66 9.92 -8.13 4.26
CA SER A 66 9.31 -9.11 3.37
C SER A 66 7.83 -8.77 3.18
N GLY A 67 7.41 -8.51 1.95
CA GLY A 67 6.05 -8.08 1.63
C GLY A 67 6.02 -7.07 0.49
N THR A 68 4.81 -6.66 0.12
CA THR A 68 4.58 -5.68 -0.94
C THR A 68 3.99 -4.42 -0.34
N TYR A 69 4.55 -3.26 -0.69
CA TYR A 69 4.07 -1.98 -0.20
C TYR A 69 3.02 -1.41 -1.16
N ALA A 70 1.86 -1.03 -0.61
CA ALA A 70 0.90 -0.17 -1.30
C ALA A 70 1.07 1.26 -0.79
N PHE A 71 1.06 2.22 -1.70
CA PHE A 71 1.30 3.63 -1.39
C PHE A 71 0.47 4.51 -2.32
N THR A 72 -0.20 5.50 -1.75
CA THR A 72 -0.74 6.59 -2.57
C THR A 72 -0.95 7.87 -1.74
N PRO A 73 -0.61 9.04 -2.29
CA PRO A 73 -1.06 10.31 -1.74
C PRO A 73 -2.60 10.41 -1.77
N ILE A 74 -3.18 11.07 -0.78
CA ILE A 74 -4.63 11.32 -0.71
C ILE A 74 -4.90 12.79 -0.41
N SER A 75 -6.10 13.24 -0.76
CA SER A 75 -6.56 14.60 -0.46
C SER A 75 -6.80 14.83 1.03
N ASP A 76 -6.66 16.08 1.47
CA ASP A 76 -7.06 16.54 2.80
C ASP A 76 -8.54 16.94 2.90
N SER A 77 -9.27 16.86 1.78
CA SER A 77 -10.71 17.15 1.69
C SER A 77 -11.57 16.20 2.53
N HIS A 78 -11.04 15.02 2.85
CA HIS A 78 -11.70 14.04 3.68
C HIS A 78 -11.21 14.13 5.13
N THR A 79 -12.16 14.24 6.06
CA THR A 79 -11.89 14.25 7.51
C THR A 79 -12.09 12.89 8.17
N LYS A 80 -12.88 12.00 7.55
CA LYS A 80 -13.13 10.63 8.03
C LYS A 80 -12.18 9.65 7.38
N ASP A 81 -11.57 8.79 8.19
CA ASP A 81 -10.60 7.80 7.70
C ASP A 81 -11.23 6.83 6.70
N CYS A 82 -12.49 6.42 6.86
CA CYS A 82 -13.17 5.58 5.87
C CYS A 82 -13.21 6.21 4.47
N CYS A 83 -13.34 7.53 4.36
CA CYS A 83 -13.33 8.25 3.09
C CYS A 83 -11.92 8.31 2.51
N ARG A 84 -10.91 8.56 3.34
CA ARG A 84 -9.49 8.54 2.95
C ARG A 84 -9.04 7.17 2.45
N CYS A 85 -9.44 6.11 3.15
CA CYS A 85 -9.19 4.74 2.74
C CYS A 85 -9.86 4.41 1.40
N ASN A 86 -11.12 4.82 1.21
CA ASN A 86 -11.81 4.63 -0.06
C ASN A 86 -11.17 5.41 -1.21
N GLU A 87 -10.63 6.61 -0.95
CA GLU A 87 -9.87 7.37 -1.94
C GLU A 87 -8.65 6.56 -2.42
N ALA A 88 -7.85 6.03 -1.48
CA ALA A 88 -6.69 5.21 -1.81
C ALA A 88 -7.07 3.93 -2.59
N ILE A 89 -8.08 3.21 -2.13
CA ILE A 89 -8.58 1.99 -2.80
C ILE A 89 -9.03 2.30 -4.22
N ARG A 90 -9.72 3.43 -4.44
CA ARG A 90 -10.14 3.86 -5.78
C ARG A 90 -8.94 4.15 -6.66
N THR A 91 -7.92 4.84 -6.15
CA THR A 91 -6.68 5.11 -6.90
C THR A 91 -6.00 3.82 -7.32
N TRP A 92 -5.83 2.87 -6.40
CA TRP A 92 -5.22 1.58 -6.71
C TRP A 92 -6.07 0.77 -7.68
N LYS A 93 -7.38 0.70 -7.48
CA LYS A 93 -8.29 -0.01 -8.40
C LYS A 93 -8.27 0.59 -9.81
N ALA A 94 -8.17 1.91 -9.94
CA ALA A 94 -8.08 2.58 -11.24
C ALA A 94 -6.82 2.17 -12.01
N ALA A 95 -5.73 1.82 -11.33
CA ALA A 95 -4.50 1.33 -11.96
C ALA A 95 -4.71 0.03 -12.75
N PHE A 96 -5.82 -0.69 -12.55
CA PHE A 96 -6.16 -1.89 -13.33
C PHE A 96 -6.22 -1.59 -14.84
N THR A 97 -6.58 -0.36 -15.23
CA THR A 97 -6.64 0.04 -16.65
C THR A 97 -5.28 0.03 -17.35
N ASN A 98 -4.18 -0.01 -16.59
CA ASN A 98 -2.83 -0.11 -17.13
C ASN A 98 -2.48 -1.55 -17.57
N PHE A 99 -3.34 -2.53 -17.26
CA PHE A 99 -3.14 -3.93 -17.61
C PHE A 99 -4.15 -4.36 -18.68
N THR A 100 -3.72 -5.26 -19.57
CA THR A 100 -4.58 -5.87 -20.60
C THR A 100 -5.35 -7.10 -20.10
N GLY A 101 -5.11 -7.50 -18.86
CA GLY A 101 -5.67 -8.69 -18.22
C GLY A 101 -5.24 -8.75 -16.75
N LEU A 102 -5.08 -9.96 -16.21
CA LEU A 102 -4.50 -10.11 -14.87
C LEU A 102 -3.08 -9.54 -14.83
N PRO A 103 -2.69 -8.82 -13.76
CA PRO A 103 -1.33 -8.31 -13.64
C PRO A 103 -0.29 -9.44 -13.78
N PRO A 104 0.73 -9.28 -14.63
CA PRO A 104 1.70 -10.33 -14.91
C PRO A 104 2.70 -10.53 -13.75
N SER A 105 3.58 -11.51 -13.89
CA SER A 105 4.74 -11.65 -12.98
C SER A 105 5.62 -10.39 -12.99
N LYS A 106 6.44 -10.20 -11.96
CA LYS A 106 7.33 -9.03 -11.88
C LYS A 106 8.30 -8.95 -13.07
N ASP A 107 8.82 -10.09 -13.51
CA ASP A 107 9.80 -10.16 -14.58
C ASP A 107 9.17 -9.89 -15.95
N ASP A 108 7.92 -10.28 -16.16
CA ASP A 108 7.17 -9.99 -17.39
C ASP A 108 6.60 -8.56 -17.41
N GLY A 109 6.46 -7.93 -16.24
CA GLY A 109 5.83 -6.62 -16.05
C GLY A 109 6.77 -5.50 -15.59
N VAL A 110 8.08 -5.61 -15.81
CA VAL A 110 9.11 -4.69 -15.24
C VAL A 110 8.75 -3.22 -15.43
N ASP A 111 8.34 -2.82 -16.64
CA ASP A 111 7.98 -1.43 -16.92
C ASP A 111 6.63 -1.01 -16.31
N LEU A 112 5.66 -1.94 -16.23
CA LEU A 112 4.37 -1.69 -15.57
C LEU A 112 4.57 -1.40 -14.08
N TYR A 113 5.49 -2.11 -13.43
CA TYR A 113 5.72 -2.00 -11.99
C TYR A 113 6.66 -0.86 -11.59
N LYS A 114 7.09 -0.01 -12.52
CA LYS A 114 7.67 1.31 -12.21
C LYS A 114 6.62 2.29 -11.69
N ASP A 115 5.34 2.06 -12.01
CA ASP A 115 4.23 2.80 -11.41
C ASP A 115 3.84 2.19 -10.06
N ILE A 116 3.97 2.97 -9.00
CA ILE A 116 3.63 2.54 -7.64
C ILE A 116 2.14 2.23 -7.48
N ASN A 117 1.25 2.80 -8.29
CA ASN A 117 -0.17 2.44 -8.26
C ASN A 117 -0.43 1.04 -8.82
N ASN A 118 0.34 0.61 -9.82
CA ASN A 118 0.31 -0.75 -10.34
C ASN A 118 0.80 -1.75 -9.28
N VAL A 119 1.90 -1.41 -8.60
CA VAL A 119 2.39 -2.20 -7.46
C VAL A 119 1.37 -2.25 -6.32
N SER A 120 0.71 -1.13 -6.01
CA SER A 120 -0.29 -1.02 -4.94
C SER A 120 -1.56 -1.82 -5.25
N LEU A 121 -2.00 -1.84 -6.51
CA LEU A 121 -3.07 -2.72 -6.96
C LEU A 121 -2.70 -4.18 -6.71
N VAL A 122 -1.50 -4.59 -7.11
CA VAL A 122 -1.03 -5.96 -6.91
C VAL A 122 -0.94 -6.31 -5.43
N ALA A 123 -0.39 -5.43 -4.60
CA ALA A 123 -0.33 -5.63 -3.14
C ALA A 123 -1.73 -5.83 -2.53
N MET A 124 -2.68 -4.98 -2.94
CA MET A 124 -4.04 -5.01 -2.40
C MET A 124 -4.83 -6.26 -2.82
N TYR A 125 -4.66 -6.70 -4.07
CA TYR A 125 -5.47 -7.79 -4.66
C TYR A 125 -4.70 -9.11 -4.83
N ASN A 126 -3.48 -9.23 -4.30
CA ASN A 126 -2.74 -10.50 -4.27
C ASN A 126 -3.61 -11.63 -3.68
N ALA A 127 -3.69 -12.75 -4.40
CA ALA A 127 -4.50 -13.91 -4.04
C ALA A 127 -3.76 -14.90 -3.11
N GLN A 128 -2.47 -14.69 -2.87
CA GLN A 128 -1.66 -15.57 -2.02
C GLN A 128 -2.15 -15.55 -0.55
N THR A 129 -2.08 -16.71 0.07
CA THR A 129 -2.60 -16.97 1.42
C THR A 129 -1.50 -17.42 2.39
N PRO A 130 -1.62 -17.15 3.71
CA PRO A 130 -2.66 -16.33 4.34
C PRO A 130 -2.39 -14.83 4.17
N PRO A 131 -3.41 -14.02 3.79
CA PRO A 131 -3.22 -12.60 3.55
C PRO A 131 -3.18 -11.81 4.87
N VAL A 132 -2.10 -11.05 5.10
CA VAL A 132 -1.92 -10.18 6.27
C VAL A 132 -1.60 -8.75 5.81
N ALA A 133 -2.10 -7.74 6.52
CA ALA A 133 -1.78 -6.34 6.24
C ALA A 133 -1.64 -5.48 7.50
N ASP A 134 -0.67 -4.55 7.48
CA ASP A 134 -0.69 -3.33 8.29
C ASP A 134 -0.87 -2.14 7.35
N CYS A 135 -1.82 -1.27 7.67
CA CYS A 135 -2.16 -0.11 6.86
C CYS A 135 -2.29 1.11 7.77
N ARG A 136 -1.73 2.25 7.35
CA ARG A 136 -1.74 3.49 8.11
C ARG A 136 -2.05 4.68 7.21
N ILE A 137 -2.88 5.60 7.72
CA ILE A 137 -2.98 6.94 7.17
C ILE A 137 -1.83 7.75 7.77
N VAL A 138 -1.01 8.35 6.92
CA VAL A 138 0.21 9.04 7.32
C VAL A 138 0.04 10.53 7.06
N LYS A 139 0.41 11.35 8.04
CA LYS A 139 0.52 12.80 7.88
C LYS A 139 1.98 13.23 7.95
N CYS A 140 2.44 13.81 6.85
CA CYS A 140 3.77 14.38 6.69
C CYS A 140 3.67 15.90 6.69
N THR A 141 4.57 16.54 7.44
CA THR A 141 4.64 18.00 7.55
C THR A 141 6.09 18.41 7.40
N GLU A 142 6.35 19.34 6.48
CA GLU A 142 7.65 19.99 6.33
C GLU A 142 7.41 21.48 6.12
N LYS A 143 7.91 22.30 7.06
CA LYS A 143 7.60 23.73 7.13
C LYS A 143 6.08 23.96 7.10
N ASP A 144 5.60 24.75 6.14
CA ASP A 144 4.17 25.08 5.98
C ASP A 144 3.43 24.11 5.03
N THR A 145 4.10 23.08 4.52
CA THR A 145 3.52 22.09 3.61
C THR A 145 3.07 20.85 4.39
N ASN A 146 1.81 20.44 4.16
CA ASN A 146 1.26 19.18 4.68
C ASN A 146 0.92 18.25 3.52
N ALA A 147 1.16 16.95 3.73
CA ALA A 147 0.75 15.90 2.81
C ALA A 147 0.15 14.72 3.59
N LEU A 148 -0.86 14.10 3.00
CA LEU A 148 -1.50 12.88 3.50
C LEU A 148 -1.28 11.74 2.53
N GLY A 149 -1.16 10.53 3.05
CA GLY A 149 -1.06 9.31 2.25
C GLY A 149 -1.62 8.10 2.98
N VAL A 150 -1.92 7.05 2.22
CA VAL A 150 -2.13 5.71 2.76
C VAL A 150 -0.91 4.87 2.41
N VAL A 151 -0.36 4.21 3.42
CA VAL A 151 0.72 3.24 3.29
C VAL A 151 0.21 1.91 3.82
N CYS A 152 0.39 0.84 3.07
CA CYS A 152 0.17 -0.51 3.56
C CYS A 152 1.39 -1.37 3.28
N LEU A 153 1.67 -2.32 4.17
CA LEU A 153 2.54 -3.46 3.91
C LEU A 153 1.67 -4.72 3.95
N THR A 154 1.68 -5.48 2.85
CA THR A 154 0.91 -6.71 2.72
C THR A 154 1.84 -7.92 2.60
N THR A 155 1.44 -9.04 3.17
CA THR A 155 2.07 -10.34 2.96
C THR A 155 1.02 -11.38 2.54
N PRO A 156 1.40 -12.41 1.76
CA PRO A 156 2.74 -12.68 1.25
C PRO A 156 3.23 -11.66 0.20
N ASP A 157 4.54 -11.62 -0.05
CA ASP A 157 5.12 -10.71 -1.06
C ASP A 157 4.67 -11.14 -2.45
N ALA A 158 3.80 -10.33 -3.06
CA ALA A 158 3.11 -10.61 -4.31
C ALA A 158 4.06 -10.88 -5.50
N PHE A 159 5.33 -10.49 -5.38
CA PHE A 159 6.33 -10.65 -6.44
C PHE A 159 7.39 -11.71 -6.15
N LYS A 160 7.31 -12.44 -5.04
CA LYS A 160 8.35 -13.41 -4.66
C LYS A 160 8.18 -14.77 -5.35
N ASP A 161 6.95 -15.22 -5.54
CA ASP A 161 6.65 -16.61 -5.96
C ASP A 161 6.06 -16.70 -7.38
N GLY A 162 6.34 -15.73 -8.26
CA GLY A 162 5.85 -15.71 -9.64
C GLY A 162 4.74 -14.70 -9.89
N ALA A 163 3.71 -15.08 -10.66
CA ALA A 163 2.57 -14.21 -10.94
C ALA A 163 1.72 -13.98 -9.67
N PRO A 164 1.30 -12.73 -9.38
CA PRO A 164 0.53 -12.41 -8.18
C PRO A 164 -0.90 -12.95 -8.19
N PHE A 165 -1.35 -13.46 -9.33
CA PHE A 165 -2.68 -14.02 -9.55
C PHE A 165 -2.52 -15.35 -10.30
N THR A 166 -3.03 -16.44 -9.73
CA THR A 166 -3.01 -17.79 -10.32
C THR A 166 -4.39 -18.42 -10.26
#